data_AF-J1JSS8-F1
#
_entry.id   AF-J1JSS8-F1
#
_cell.length_a   1.000
_cell.length_b   1.000
_cell.length_c   1.000
_cell.angle_alpha   90.00
_cell.angle_beta   90.00
_cell.angle_gamma   90.00
#
_symmetry.space_group_name_H-M   'P 1'
#
loop_
_entity.id
_entity.type
_entity.pdbx_description
1 polymer ?
#
loop_
_entity_poly.entity_id
_entity_poly.type
_entity_poly.pdbx_seq_one_letter_code
_entity_poly.pdbx_strand_id
1 'polypeptide(L)'
;MIHFKIHRNVVSNNPQRFFLKKIYYSLKEPSFIGSLNGSVSGAIAAILAAYGYIALPGFGPIITMGISVAFCTGAIIGAMIGLIMGILIGIFCTFIEGKCTLR
;
A
#
# COMPACT_ATOMS: atom_id res chain seq x y z
N MET A 1 -4.97 2.41 51.63
CA MET A 1 -3.98 2.24 50.55
C MET A 1 -4.68 1.53 49.39
N ILE A 2 -4.70 2.15 48.21
CA ILE A 2 -5.74 1.96 47.19
C ILE A 2 -5.56 0.62 46.44
N HIS A 3 -6.63 -0.17 46.45
CA HIS A 3 -6.76 -1.48 45.81
C HIS A 3 -6.94 -1.32 44.29
N PHE A 4 -5.88 -1.58 43.52
CA PHE A 4 -5.90 -1.58 42.06
C PHE A 4 -6.45 -2.90 41.53
N LYS A 5 -7.79 -3.06 41.55
CA LYS A 5 -8.48 -4.12 40.82
C LYS A 5 -8.87 -3.61 39.44
N ILE A 6 -7.89 -3.50 38.53
CA ILE A 6 -8.17 -3.28 37.11
C ILE A 6 -8.36 -4.64 36.45
N HIS A 7 -9.58 -5.14 36.55
CA HIS A 7 -10.07 -6.22 35.71
C HIS A 7 -10.34 -5.64 34.31
N ARG A 8 -9.30 -5.55 33.46
CA ARG A 8 -9.48 -5.31 32.02
C ARG A 8 -9.87 -6.61 31.32
N ASN A 9 -11.02 -7.15 31.69
CA ASN A 9 -11.75 -8.08 30.82
C ASN A 9 -12.81 -7.27 30.08
N VAL A 10 -12.37 -6.47 29.10
CA VAL A 10 -13.25 -5.91 28.08
C VAL A 10 -13.24 -6.88 26.91
N VAL A 11 -13.78 -8.09 27.13
CA VAL A 11 -14.38 -8.89 26.06
C VAL A 11 -15.66 -8.16 25.65
N SER A 12 -15.47 -7.07 24.91
CA SER A 12 -16.55 -6.45 24.15
C SER A 12 -16.74 -7.33 22.91
N ASN A 13 -17.71 -8.26 22.99
CA ASN A 13 -18.23 -9.03 21.87
C ASN A 13 -18.98 -8.11 20.89
N ASN A 14 -18.29 -7.10 20.35
CA ASN A 14 -18.86 -6.18 19.38
C ASN A 14 -18.67 -6.80 17.98
N PRO A 15 -19.74 -7.25 17.30
CA PRO A 15 -19.65 -7.86 15.97
C PRO A 15 -18.91 -6.95 14.99
N GLN A 16 -18.99 -5.63 15.18
CA GLN A 16 -18.31 -4.62 14.38
C GLN A 16 -16.77 -4.75 14.41
N ARG A 17 -16.17 -5.09 15.56
CA ARG A 17 -14.71 -5.30 15.66
C ARG A 17 -14.27 -6.57 14.94
N PHE A 18 -15.09 -7.62 14.99
CA PHE A 18 -14.81 -8.88 14.30
C PHE A 18 -14.86 -8.69 12.78
N PHE A 19 -15.87 -7.97 12.27
CA PHE A 19 -15.96 -7.61 10.86
C PHE A 19 -14.79 -6.75 10.38
N LEU A 20 -14.41 -5.72 11.13
CA LEU A 20 -13.25 -4.88 10.77
C LEU A 20 -11.94 -5.68 10.77
N LYS A 21 -11.77 -6.60 11.73
CA LYS A 21 -10.58 -7.46 11.79
C LYS A 21 -10.52 -8.42 10.61
N LYS A 22 -11.67 -8.95 10.18
CA LYS A 22 -11.80 -9.81 8.99
C LYS A 22 -11.47 -9.03 7.71
N ILE A 23 -12.06 -7.84 7.54
CA ILE A 23 -11.77 -6.95 6.42
C ILE A 23 -10.29 -6.58 6.38
N TYR A 24 -9.71 -6.18 7.51
CA TYR A 24 -8.28 -5.87 7.60
C TYR A 24 -7.40 -7.04 7.15
N TYR A 25 -7.72 -8.26 7.59
CA TYR A 25 -6.98 -9.45 7.20
C TYR A 25 -7.10 -9.72 5.69
N SER A 26 -8.30 -9.61 5.13
CA SER A 26 -8.56 -9.76 3.69
C SER A 26 -7.91 -8.66 2.83
N LEU A 27 -7.75 -7.44 3.35
CA LEU A 27 -7.10 -6.33 2.65
C LEU A 27 -5.57 -6.37 2.75
N LYS A 28 -5.03 -7.02 3.78
CA LYS A 28 -3.59 -7.03 4.07
C LYS A 28 -2.78 -7.64 2.93
N GLU A 29 -3.19 -8.80 2.43
CA GLU A 29 -2.52 -9.50 1.34
C GLU A 29 -2.53 -8.72 0.02
N PRO A 30 -3.69 -8.29 -0.53
CA PRO A 30 -3.70 -7.56 -1.80
C PRO A 30 -3.03 -6.18 -1.70
N SER A 31 -3.14 -5.50 -0.55
CA SER A 31 -2.43 -4.24 -0.30
C SER A 31 -0.91 -4.43 -0.27
N PHE A 32 -0.42 -5.50 0.35
CA PHE A 32 1.01 -5.80 0.42
C PHE A 32 1.58 -6.18 -0.95
N ILE A 33 0.91 -7.06 -1.69
CA ILE A 33 1.30 -7.47 -3.05
C ILE A 33 1.25 -6.26 -3.99
N GLY A 34 0.18 -5.46 -3.90
CA GLY A 34 0.04 -4.24 -4.68
C GLY A 34 1.16 -3.25 -4.40
N SER A 35 1.51 -3.03 -3.13
CA SER A 35 2.59 -2.12 -2.75
C SER A 35 3.96 -2.61 -3.20
N LEU A 36 4.25 -3.92 -3.09
CA LEU A 36 5.50 -4.51 -3.59
C LEU A 36 5.63 -4.32 -5.10
N ASN A 37 4.62 -4.72 -5.88
CA ASN A 37 4.65 -4.59 -7.34
C ASN A 37 4.66 -3.12 -7.78
N GLY A 38 3.91 -2.26 -7.07
CA GLY A 38 3.91 -0.81 -7.26
C GLY A 38 5.30 -0.22 -7.04
N SER A 39 6.02 -0.64 -6.00
CA SER A 39 7.37 -0.14 -5.72
C SER A 39 8.37 -0.51 -6.81
N VAL A 40 8.33 -1.75 -7.30
CA VAL A 40 9.22 -2.25 -8.36
C VAL A 40 8.92 -1.52 -9.68
N SER A 41 7.65 -1.43 -10.07
CA SER A 41 7.25 -0.72 -11.29
C SER A 41 7.52 0.78 -11.22
N GLY A 42 7.29 1.43 -10.07
CA GLY A 42 7.59 2.84 -9.84
C GLY A 42 9.08 3.14 -9.87
N ALA A 43 9.91 2.25 -9.32
CA ALA A 43 11.36 2.32 -9.41
C ALA A 43 11.84 2.22 -10.87
N ILE A 44 11.33 1.26 -11.63
CA ILE A 44 11.65 1.09 -13.07
C ILE A 44 11.20 2.33 -13.86
N ALA A 45 10.00 2.84 -13.61
CA ALA A 45 9.48 4.03 -14.27
C ALA A 45 10.34 5.27 -13.98
N ALA A 46 10.82 5.44 -12.75
CA ALA A 46 11.70 6.54 -12.38
C ALA A 46 13.09 6.43 -13.01
N ILE A 47 13.66 5.22 -13.09
CA ILE A 47 14.92 4.99 -13.82
C ILE A 47 14.73 5.31 -15.30
N LEU A 48 13.63 4.84 -15.91
CA LEU A 48 13.35 5.07 -17.33
C LEU A 48 13.12 6.56 -17.61
N ALA A 49 12.42 7.27 -16.74
CA ALA A 49 12.23 8.72 -16.82
C ALA A 49 13.57 9.47 -16.70
N ALA A 50 14.44 9.07 -15.76
CA ALA A 50 15.76 9.67 -15.59
C ALA A 50 16.65 9.42 -16.82
N TYR A 51 16.66 8.20 -17.37
CA TYR A 51 17.38 7.89 -18.60
C TYR A 51 16.84 8.62 -19.83
N GLY A 52 15.51 8.72 -19.97
CA GLY A 52 14.89 9.49 -21.05
C GLY A 52 15.31 10.96 -21.01
N TYR A 53 15.48 11.51 -19.81
CA TYR A 53 15.96 12.87 -19.60
C TYR A 53 17.46 13.04 -19.89
N ILE A 54 18.29 12.03 -19.61
CA ILE A 54 19.73 12.02 -19.96
C ILE A 54 19.93 12.00 -21.47
N ALA A 55 19.00 11.40 -22.22
CA ALA A 55 19.04 11.35 -23.67
C ALA A 55 18.78 12.71 -24.35
N LEU A 56 18.29 13.73 -23.62
CA LEU A 56 18.16 15.09 -24.17
C LEU A 56 19.52 15.82 -24.19
N PRO A 57 19.99 16.28 -25.36
CA PRO A 57 21.23 17.05 -25.45
C PRO A 57 21.10 18.35 -24.64
N GLY A 58 22.03 18.57 -23.71
CA GLY A 58 22.06 19.75 -22.82
C GLY A 58 21.49 19.53 -21.41
N PHE A 59 20.82 18.41 -21.12
CA PHE A 59 20.25 18.11 -19.79
C PHE A 59 20.97 17.00 -19.01
N GLY A 60 21.84 16.22 -19.67
CA GLY A 60 22.53 15.05 -19.08
C GLY A 60 23.23 15.28 -17.72
N PRO A 61 24.06 16.32 -17.55
CA PRO A 61 24.86 16.50 -16.32
C PRO A 61 24.05 16.89 -15.07
N ILE A 62 22.88 17.53 -15.24
CA ILE A 62 22.06 18.03 -14.12
C ILE A 62 21.38 16.87 -13.38
N ILE A 63 21.13 15.76 -14.07
CA ILE A 63 20.25 14.69 -13.62
C ILE A 63 21.06 13.52 -13.07
N THR A 64 22.34 13.37 -13.47
CA THR A 64 23.24 12.32 -12.98
C THR A 64 23.43 12.36 -11.46
N MET A 65 23.41 13.56 -10.85
CA MET A 65 23.46 13.72 -9.39
C MET A 65 22.17 13.30 -8.67
N GLY A 66 21.04 13.24 -9.37
CA GLY A 66 19.71 13.02 -8.78
C GLY A 66 19.11 11.63 -8.99
N ILE A 67 19.78 10.73 -9.74
CA ILE A 67 19.24 9.41 -10.09
C ILE A 67 18.89 8.58 -8.86
N SER A 68 19.71 8.63 -7.81
CA SER A 68 19.45 7.91 -6.56
C SER A 68 18.18 8.41 -5.87
N VAL A 69 18.00 9.73 -5.82
CA VAL A 69 16.81 10.37 -5.24
C VAL A 69 15.58 10.07 -6.09
N ALA A 70 15.69 10.12 -7.41
CA ALA A 70 14.61 9.79 -8.34
C ALA A 70 14.18 8.33 -8.19
N PHE A 71 15.13 7.39 -8.05
CA PHE A 71 14.85 5.98 -7.80
C PHE A 71 14.07 5.78 -6.49
N CYS A 72 14.57 6.32 -5.37
CA CYS A 72 13.88 6.21 -4.08
C CYS A 72 12.49 6.86 -4.12
N THR A 73 12.36 8.03 -4.74
CA THR A 73 11.09 8.75 -4.87
C THR A 73 10.10 7.95 -5.73
N GLY A 74 10.55 7.40 -6.86
CA GLY A 74 9.75 6.54 -7.73
C GLY A 74 9.28 5.27 -7.03
N ALA A 75 10.15 4.62 -6.27
CA ALA A 75 9.80 3.44 -5.48
C ALA A 75 8.75 3.75 -4.40
N ILE A 76 8.89 4.88 -3.68
CA ILE A 76 7.94 5.30 -2.64
C ILE A 76 6.58 5.64 -3.25
N ILE A 77 6.55 6.46 -4.31
CA ILE A 77 5.32 6.83 -5.00
C ILE A 77 4.64 5.59 -5.58
N GLY A 78 5.42 4.72 -6.23
CA GLY A 78 4.93 3.44 -6.74
C GLY A 78 4.34 2.55 -5.65
N ALA A 79 5.02 2.44 -4.51
CA ALA A 79 4.54 1.69 -3.34
C ALA A 79 3.22 2.25 -2.80
N MET A 80 3.07 3.58 -2.74
CA MET A 80 1.85 4.25 -2.30
C MET A 80 0.68 3.99 -3.25
N ILE A 81 0.90 4.15 -4.56
CA ILE A 81 -0.13 3.88 -5.58
C ILE A 81 -0.53 2.41 -5.55
N GLY A 82 0.44 1.51 -5.49
CA GLY A 82 0.22 0.06 -5.38
C GLY A 82 -0.55 -0.34 -4.13
N LEU A 83 -0.27 0.30 -3.00
CA LEU A 83 -1.00 0.09 -1.74
C LEU A 83 -2.47 0.50 -1.88
N ILE A 84 -2.73 1.70 -2.43
CA ILE A 84 -4.08 2.24 -2.62
C ILE A 84 -4.88 1.33 -3.56
N MET A 85 -4.29 0.91 -4.68
CA MET A 85 -4.92 0.01 -5.63
C MET A 85 -5.18 -1.37 -5.02
N GLY A 86 -4.22 -1.92 -4.27
CA GLY A 86 -4.41 -3.20 -3.58
C GLY A 86 -5.55 -3.15 -2.55
N ILE A 87 -5.70 -2.05 -1.81
CA ILE A 87 -6.83 -1.84 -0.90
C ILE A 87 -8.15 -1.75 -1.70
N LEU A 88 -8.18 -0.98 -2.79
CA LEU A 88 -9.37 -0.82 -3.63
C LEU A 88 -9.86 -2.17 -4.18
N ILE A 89 -8.94 -2.98 -4.74
CA ILE A 89 -9.24 -4.33 -5.23
C ILE A 89 -9.73 -5.23 -4.10
N GLY A 90 -9.09 -5.22 -2.94
CA GLY A 90 -9.51 -6.06 -1.81
C GLY A 90 -10.92 -5.71 -1.30
N ILE A 91 -11.27 -4.41 -1.26
CA ILE A 91 -12.62 -3.96 -0.90
C ILE A 91 -13.62 -4.42 -1.98
N PHE A 92 -13.28 -4.22 -3.26
CA PHE A 92 -14.16 -4.57 -4.37
C PHE A 92 -14.42 -6.08 -4.44
N CYS A 93 -13.39 -6.90 -4.23
CA CYS A 93 -13.50 -8.35 -4.20
C CYS A 93 -14.40 -8.82 -3.05
N THR A 94 -14.21 -8.28 -1.84
CA THR A 94 -15.08 -8.55 -0.68
C THR A 94 -16.54 -8.16 -0.95
N PHE A 95 -16.77 -7.05 -1.65
CA PHE A 95 -18.12 -6.58 -1.99
C PHE A 95 -18.81 -7.45 -3.05
N ILE A 96 -18.06 -7.94 -4.05
CA ILE A 96 -18.57 -8.90 -5.05
C ILE A 96 -18.90 -10.24 -4.40
N GLU A 97 -18.00 -10.74 -3.55
CA GLU A 97 -18.18 -12.05 -2.91
C GLU A 97 -19.36 -12.03 -1.95
N GLY A 98 -19.54 -10.95 -1.19
CA GLY A 98 -20.73 -10.74 -0.36
C GLY A 98 -22.05 -10.67 -1.15
N LYS A 99 -22.01 -10.36 -2.46
CA LYS A 99 -23.18 -10.45 -3.34
C LYS A 99 -23.42 -11.86 -3.89
N CYS A 100 -22.40 -12.71 -4.00
CA CYS A 100 -22.57 -14.10 -4.43
C CYS A 100 -23.05 -15.04 -3.32
N THR A 101 -22.76 -14.76 -2.05
CA THR A 101 -23.20 -15.62 -0.92
C THR A 101 -24.63 -15.35 -0.43
N LEU A 102 -25.35 -14.39 -1.03
CA LEU A 102 -26.73 -14.01 -0.67
C LEU A 102 -27.75 -14.47 -1.75
N ARG A 103 -27.40 -15.49 -2.51
CA ARG A 103 -28.23 -16.18 -3.49
C ARG A 103 -28.12 -17.68 -3.28
#